data_AF-A0A081PGD9-F1
#
_entry.id   AF-A0A081PGD9-F1
#
_cell.length_a   1.000
_cell.length_b   1.000
_cell.length_c   1.000
_cell.angle_alpha   90.00
_cell.angle_beta   90.00
_cell.angle_gamma   90.00
#
_symmetry.space_group_name_H-M   'P 1'
#
loop_
_entity.id
_entity.type
_entity.pdbx_description
1 polymer ?
#
loop_
_entity_poly.entity_id
_entity_poly.type
_entity_poly.pdbx_seq_one_letter_code
_entity_poly.pdbx_strand_id
1 'polypeptide(L)' 'MMNNDNKNNFDWVYYVLGLFFGILTAAIISGSFGWSILGGIIGFILSAIFLNTLVKDRKY' A
#
# COMPACT_ATOMS: atom_id res chain seq x y z
N MET A 1 -4.05 14.38 33.67
CA MET A 1 -4.71 13.90 32.43
C MET A 1 -3.68 14.02 31.32
N MET A 2 -3.10 12.90 30.89
CA MET A 2 -2.10 12.90 29.82
C MET A 2 -2.68 12.03 28.71
N ASN A 3 -3.11 12.70 27.63
CA ASN A 3 -3.76 12.09 26.46
C ASN A 3 -2.76 11.14 25.79
N ASN A 4 -2.92 9.84 26.02
CA ASN A 4 -2.21 8.79 25.29
C ASN A 4 -3.01 8.36 24.05
N ASP A 5 -3.51 9.34 23.29
CA ASP A 5 -4.34 9.12 22.10
C ASP A 5 -3.50 9.05 20.80
N ASN A 6 -2.24 8.63 20.90
CA ASN A 6 -1.45 8.27 19.72
C ASN A 6 -1.83 6.84 19.28
N LYS A 7 -3.10 6.63 18.89
CA LYS A 7 -3.50 5.48 18.06
C LYS A 7 -2.87 5.70 16.68
N ASN A 8 -1.58 5.39 16.57
CA ASN A 8 -0.79 5.55 15.35
C ASN A 8 -1.51 4.83 14.21
N ASN A 9 -2.11 5.59 13.30
CA ASN A 9 -2.73 5.05 12.11
C ASN A 9 -1.63 4.68 11.12
N PHE A 10 -1.37 3.38 10.98
CA PHE A 10 -0.34 2.85 10.07
C PHE A 10 -0.92 2.47 8.69
N ASP A 11 -2.13 2.92 8.37
CA ASP A 11 -2.79 2.55 7.12
C ASP A 11 -1.99 3.01 5.90
N TRP A 12 -1.31 4.16 6.03
CA TRP A 12 -0.40 4.72 5.03
C TRP A 12 0.72 3.75 4.62
N VAL A 13 1.18 2.87 5.53
CA VAL A 13 2.25 1.91 5.27
C VAL A 13 1.81 0.90 4.21
N TYR A 14 0.56 0.44 4.26
CA TYR A 14 0.04 -0.52 3.28
C TYR A 14 0.02 0.08 1.86
N TYR A 15 -0.34 1.35 1.73
CA TYR A 15 -0.30 2.05 0.45
C TYR A 15 1.12 2.18 -0.10
N VAL A 16 2.09 2.52 0.75
CA VAL A 16 3.50 2.64 0.34
C VAL A 16 4.08 1.29 -0.05
N LEU A 17 3.79 0.23 0.70
CA LEU A 17 4.23 -1.12 0.35
C LEU A 17 3.61 -1.60 -0.96
N GLY A 18 2.32 -1.38 -1.16
CA GLY A 18 1.62 -1.72 -2.41
C GLY A 18 2.22 -1.03 -3.63
N LEU A 19 2.46 0.28 -3.53
CA LEU A 19 3.11 1.05 -4.59
C LEU A 19 4.53 0.54 -4.87
N PHE A 20 5.35 0.39 -3.83
CA PHE A 20 6.74 -0.01 -3.96
C PHE A 20 6.89 -1.39 -4.60
N PHE A 21 6.16 -2.39 -4.08
CA PHE A 21 6.20 -3.74 -4.62
C PHE A 21 5.53 -3.85 -6.00
N GLY A 22 4.50 -3.04 -6.28
CA GLY A 22 3.89 -2.95 -7.60
C GLY A 22 4.87 -2.47 -8.67
N ILE A 23 5.61 -1.38 -8.38
CA ILE A 23 6.65 -0.85 -9.27
C ILE A 23 7.77 -1.88 -9.44
N LEU A 24 8.27 -2.44 -8.34
CA LEU A 24 9.39 -3.39 -8.34
C LEU A 24 9.05 -4.65 -9.14
N THR A 25 7.85 -5.20 -8.97
CA THR A 25 7.39 -6.37 -9.72
C THR A 25 7.32 -6.10 -11.22
N ALA A 26 6.73 -4.98 -11.63
CA ALA A 26 6.62 -4.66 -13.05
C ALA A 26 7.97 -4.25 -13.67
N ALA A 27 8.87 -3.64 -12.90
CA ALA A 27 10.23 -3.38 -13.34
C ALA A 27 11.00 -4.68 -13.61
N ILE A 28 10.87 -5.68 -12.74
CA ILE A 28 11.54 -6.98 -12.90
C ILE A 28 10.97 -7.77 -14.08
N ILE A 29 9.65 -7.80 -14.24
CA ILE A 29 9.01 -8.63 -15.27
C ILE A 29 9.13 -8.01 -16.66
N SER A 30 8.88 -6.71 -16.80
CA SER A 30 8.86 -6.06 -18.13
C SER A 30 10.20 -5.46 -18.54
N GLY A 31 11.09 -5.15 -17.60
CA GLY A 31 12.34 -4.43 -17.89
C GLY A 31 12.15 -3.03 -18.49
N SER A 32 10.91 -2.52 -18.51
CA SER A 32 10.52 -1.26 -19.14
C SER A 32 9.98 -0.27 -18.11
N PHE A 33 10.44 0.97 -18.22
CA PHE A 33 10.09 2.04 -17.29
C PHE A 33 8.58 2.36 -17.32
N GLY A 34 7.95 2.34 -18.50
CA GLY A 34 6.51 2.60 -18.63
C GLY A 34 5.65 1.54 -17.92
N TRP A 35 6.04 0.27 -18.05
CA TRP A 35 5.37 -0.83 -17.34
C TRP A 35 5.56 -0.77 -15.84
N SER A 36 6.69 -0.26 -15.37
CA SER A 36 6.97 -0.07 -13.93
C SER A 36 5.98 0.89 -13.28
N ILE A 37 5.63 1.98 -13.97
CA ILE A 37 4.62 2.95 -13.51
C ILE A 37 3.24 2.29 -13.45
N LEU A 38 2.86 1.54 -14.48
CA LEU A 38 1.61 0.77 -14.49
C LEU A 38 1.53 -0.24 -13.34
N GLY A 39 2.63 -0.96 -13.08
CA GLY A 39 2.73 -1.87 -11.94
C GLY A 39 2.53 -1.17 -10.60
N GLY A 40 3.10 0.02 -10.44
CA GLY A 40 2.90 0.85 -9.25
C GLY A 40 1.45 1.26 -9.03
N ILE A 41 0.76 1.67 -10.09
CA ILE A 41 -0.67 2.03 -10.03
C ILE A 41 -1.51 0.81 -9.65
N ILE A 42 -1.25 -0.34 -10.27
CA ILE A 42 -1.95 -1.59 -9.97
C ILE A 42 -1.69 -2.02 -8.52
N GLY A 43 -0.43 -2.00 -8.07
CA GLY A 43 -0.05 -2.33 -6.69
C GLY A 43 -0.67 -1.40 -5.66
N PHE A 44 -0.78 -0.10 -5.97
CA PHE A 44 -1.46 0.88 -5.14
C PHE A 44 -2.96 0.57 -4.99
N ILE A 45 -3.65 0.31 -6.10
CA ILE A 45 -5.08 -0.07 -6.08
C ILE A 45 -5.29 -1.36 -5.26
N LEU A 46 -4.43 -2.36 -5.45
CA LEU A 46 -4.47 -3.60 -4.68
C LEU A 46 -4.28 -3.38 -3.18
N SER A 47 -3.35 -2.50 -2.79
CA SER A 47 -3.16 -2.16 -1.37
C SER A 47 -4.34 -1.39 -0.76
N ALA A 48 -5.00 -0.54 -1.53
CA ALA A 48 -6.20 0.17 -1.11
C ALA A 48 -7.35 -0.82 -0.85
N ILE A 49 -7.52 -1.80 -1.74
CA ILE A 49 -8.50 -2.89 -1.58
C ILE A 49 -8.14 -3.71 -0.34
N PHE A 50 -6.88 -4.15 -0.21
CA PHE A 50 -6.39 -4.92 0.94
C PHE A 50 -6.67 -4.21 2.28
N LEU A 51 -6.37 -2.90 2.36
CA LEU A 51 -6.62 -2.12 3.55
C LEU A 51 -8.13 -2.08 3.87
N ASN A 52 -8.96 -1.81 2.86
CA ASN A 52 -10.41 -1.68 3.04
C ASN A 52 -11.09 -3.02 3.38
N THR A 53 -10.57 -4.15 2.93
CA THR A 53 -11.19 -5.48 3.14
C THR A 53 -10.63 -6.22 4.35
N LEU A 54 -9.34 -6.11 4.64
CA LEU A 54 -8.66 -6.94 5.65
C LEU A 54 -8.23 -6.16 6.89
N VAL A 55 -7.94 -4.86 6.75
CA VAL A 55 -7.40 -4.05 7.85
C VAL A 55 -8.47 -3.18 8.49
N LYS A 56 -9.44 -2.68 7.71
CA LYS A 56 -10.42 -1.68 8.16
C LYS A 56 -11.41 -2.19 9.22
N ASP A 57 -11.70 -3.50 9.26
CA ASP A 57 -12.56 -4.11 10.29
C ASP A 57 -11.83 -4.48 11.59
N ARG A 58 -10.54 -4.13 11.72
CA ARG A 58 -9.76 -4.32 12.96
C ARG A 58 -10.13 -3.22 13.95
N LYS A 59 -11.28 -3.35 14.63
CA LYS A 59 -11.60 -2.54 15.82
C LYS A 59 -10.57 -2.86 16.92
N TYR A 60 -9.76 -1.86 17.32
CA TYR A 60 -8.96 -1.88 18.56
C TYR A 60 -9.77 -1.30 19.72
#